data_AF-A0A7C9RCS2-F1
#
_entry.id   AF-A0A7C9RCS2-F1
#
_cell.length_a   1.000
_cell.length_b   1.000
_cell.length_c   1.000
_cell.angle_alpha   90.00
_cell.angle_beta   90.00
_cell.angle_gamma   90.00
#
_symmetry.space_group_name_H-M   'P 1'
#
loop_
_entity.id
_entity.type
_entity.pdbx_description
1 polymer ?
#
loop_
_entity_poly.entity_id
_entity_poly.type
_entity_poly.pdbx_seq_one_letter_code
_entity_poly.pdbx_strand_id
1 'polypeptide(L)'
;SPDQSWGLEVWRERPDEDMVKESLAFHDAFYRELNRVLASIEKLSGRFILVDVHSYNHRRDGPESMPTSRDLAPDINIGTSSMDRERWAPVVDAFIETLRGHHLNGEPIDVRENVSFQGKGEQTRFVHANFAETGCAIAVEFKKIFMDEWSGEPDWRTIEQLRAILASSVPVLESALRGMR
;
A
#
# COMPACT_ATOMS: atom_id res chain seq x y z
N SER A 1 15.97 14.12 -0.42
CA SER A 1 17.43 14.01 -0.14
C SER A 1 17.89 12.60 -0.47
N PRO A 2 19.21 12.31 -0.53
CA PRO A 2 19.70 10.93 -0.65
C PRO A 2 19.11 9.97 0.40
N ASP A 3 18.79 10.47 1.60
CA ASP A 3 18.13 9.67 2.66
C ASP A 3 16.73 9.16 2.26
N GLN A 4 16.02 9.89 1.37
CA GLN A 4 14.75 9.45 0.79
C GLN A 4 14.93 8.44 -0.35
N SER A 5 16.16 8.17 -0.75
CA SER A 5 16.55 7.23 -1.81
C SER A 5 17.51 6.17 -1.28
N TRP A 6 17.40 5.79 -0.01
CA TRP A 6 18.25 4.78 0.64
C TRP A 6 19.76 5.08 0.55
N GLY A 7 20.12 6.36 0.57
CA GLY A 7 21.51 6.82 0.43
C GLY A 7 22.04 6.75 -1.01
N LEU A 8 21.22 6.39 -1.99
CA LEU A 8 21.62 6.29 -3.39
C LEU A 8 21.70 7.66 -4.06
N GLU A 9 22.75 7.85 -4.86
CA GLU A 9 22.84 8.94 -5.81
C GLU A 9 22.01 8.58 -7.05
N VAL A 10 20.74 8.98 -7.03
CA VAL A 10 19.78 8.64 -8.10
C VAL A 10 19.83 9.58 -9.31
N TRP A 11 20.51 10.71 -9.18
CA TRP A 11 20.63 11.72 -10.23
C TRP A 11 22.08 11.86 -10.66
N ARG A 12 22.37 11.54 -11.94
CA ARG A 12 23.67 11.87 -12.53
C ARG A 12 23.84 13.38 -12.69
N GLU A 13 22.77 14.07 -13.07
CA GLU A 13 22.67 15.52 -13.19
C GLU A 13 21.37 15.96 -12.53
N ARG A 14 21.38 17.14 -11.87
CA ARG A 14 20.16 17.65 -11.24
C ARG A 14 19.11 17.97 -12.30
N PRO A 15 17.83 17.66 -12.02
CA PRO A 15 16.75 18.04 -12.91
C PRO A 15 16.69 19.57 -13.07
N ASP A 16 16.42 20.05 -14.29
CA ASP A 16 16.22 21.48 -14.51
C ASP A 16 14.92 21.98 -13.87
N GLU A 17 14.81 23.30 -13.73
CA GLU A 17 13.69 23.93 -13.02
C GLU A 17 12.34 23.69 -13.71
N ASP A 18 12.33 23.60 -15.04
CA ASP A 18 11.11 23.37 -15.81
C ASP A 18 10.59 21.94 -15.60
N MET A 19 11.47 20.94 -15.59
CA MET A 19 11.09 19.55 -15.31
C MET A 19 10.59 19.39 -13.87
N VAL A 20 11.23 20.06 -12.90
CA VAL A 20 10.75 20.06 -11.50
C VAL A 20 9.35 20.69 -11.42
N LYS A 21 9.15 21.82 -12.09
CA LYS A 21 7.86 22.52 -12.11
C LYS A 21 6.76 21.66 -12.75
N GLU A 22 7.05 20.97 -13.85
CA GLU A 22 6.11 20.08 -14.51
C GLU A 22 5.75 18.89 -13.60
N SER A 23 6.75 18.28 -12.95
CA SER A 23 6.53 17.19 -12.00
C SER A 23 5.64 17.61 -10.81
N LEU A 24 5.86 18.80 -10.25
CA LEU A 24 5.04 19.35 -9.17
C LEU A 24 3.61 19.68 -9.66
N ALA A 25 3.46 20.24 -10.86
CA ALA A 25 2.15 20.51 -11.44
C ALA A 25 1.34 19.22 -11.68
N PHE A 26 2.01 18.14 -12.11
CA PHE A 26 1.41 16.81 -12.23
C PHE A 26 0.96 16.27 -10.86
N HIS A 27 1.83 16.35 -9.86
CA HIS A 27 1.50 15.96 -8.48
C HIS A 27 0.26 16.68 -7.96
N ASP A 28 0.20 18.01 -8.11
CA ASP A 28 -0.94 18.82 -7.68
C ASP A 28 -2.23 18.48 -8.43
N ALA A 29 -2.13 18.21 -9.73
CA ALA A 29 -3.26 17.78 -10.54
C ALA A 29 -3.80 16.42 -10.08
N PHE A 30 -2.92 15.46 -9.79
CA PHE A 30 -3.30 14.15 -9.29
C PHE A 30 -4.06 14.25 -7.95
N TYR A 31 -3.51 14.97 -6.97
CA TYR A 31 -4.15 15.08 -5.65
C TYR A 31 -5.44 15.91 -5.67
N ARG A 32 -5.54 16.91 -6.55
CA ARG A 32 -6.79 17.62 -6.79
C ARG A 32 -7.88 16.68 -7.30
N GLU A 33 -7.57 15.82 -8.26
CA GLU A 33 -8.56 14.86 -8.78
C GLU A 33 -8.88 13.74 -7.79
N LEU A 34 -7.88 13.23 -7.07
CA LEU A 34 -8.09 12.26 -6.01
C LEU A 34 -9.05 12.83 -4.95
N ASN A 35 -8.83 14.08 -4.50
CA ASN A 35 -9.74 14.74 -3.56
C ASN A 35 -11.16 14.83 -4.11
N ARG A 36 -11.34 15.27 -5.36
CA ARG A 36 -12.66 15.42 -5.98
C ARG A 36 -13.41 14.09 -6.03
N VAL A 37 -12.73 13.01 -6.39
CA VAL A 37 -13.31 11.66 -6.43
C VAL A 37 -13.71 11.19 -5.03
N LEU A 38 -12.78 11.27 -4.06
CA LEU A 38 -13.03 10.80 -2.69
C LEU A 38 -14.12 11.64 -1.99
N ALA A 39 -14.14 12.95 -2.16
CA ALA A 39 -15.19 13.82 -1.64
C ALA A 39 -16.57 13.49 -2.23
N SER A 40 -16.61 13.09 -3.51
CA SER A 40 -17.86 12.63 -4.13
C SER A 40 -18.34 11.32 -3.52
N ILE A 41 -17.44 10.39 -3.22
CA ILE A 41 -17.77 9.12 -2.55
C ILE A 41 -18.22 9.37 -1.12
N GLU A 42 -17.51 10.20 -0.36
CA GLU A 42 -17.88 10.60 1.00
C GLU A 42 -19.29 11.21 1.02
N LYS A 43 -19.60 12.13 0.10
CA LYS A 43 -20.93 12.74 0.02
C LYS A 43 -22.05 11.73 -0.22
N LEU A 44 -21.78 10.66 -0.98
CA LEU A 44 -22.78 9.65 -1.35
C LEU A 44 -22.92 8.56 -0.29
N SER A 45 -21.81 8.16 0.35
CA SER A 45 -21.74 6.97 1.20
C SER A 45 -21.45 7.28 2.67
N GLY A 46 -21.13 8.53 3.00
CA GLY A 46 -20.74 9.00 4.35
C GLY A 46 -19.32 8.61 4.75
N ARG A 47 -18.89 7.37 4.44
CA ARG A 47 -17.55 6.86 4.70
C ARG A 47 -17.04 6.05 3.52
N PHE A 48 -15.73 5.89 3.40
CA PHE A 48 -15.09 5.06 2.38
C PHE A 48 -13.82 4.39 2.89
N ILE A 49 -13.42 3.34 2.18
CA ILE A 49 -12.13 2.68 2.35
C ILE A 49 -11.37 2.86 1.02
N LEU A 50 -10.11 3.30 1.11
CA LEU A 50 -9.16 3.34 0.01
C LEU A 50 -8.09 2.28 0.28
N VAL A 51 -8.01 1.26 -0.58
CA VAL A 51 -6.92 0.28 -0.51
C VAL A 51 -5.79 0.77 -1.43
N ASP A 52 -4.73 1.28 -0.81
CA ASP A 52 -3.56 1.86 -1.50
C ASP A 52 -2.52 0.76 -1.72
N VAL A 53 -2.48 0.20 -2.94
CA VAL A 53 -1.75 -1.02 -3.27
C VAL A 53 -0.37 -0.73 -3.85
N HIS A 54 0.64 -1.32 -3.23
CA HIS A 54 2.05 -1.17 -3.56
C HIS A 54 2.77 -2.53 -3.57
N SER A 55 4.04 -2.51 -3.96
CA SER A 55 4.91 -3.67 -3.82
C SER A 55 6.35 -3.24 -3.51
N TYR A 56 7.09 -4.13 -2.85
CA TYR A 56 8.45 -3.84 -2.42
C TYR A 56 9.45 -4.96 -2.72
N ASN A 57 10.69 -4.53 -2.97
CA ASN A 57 11.80 -5.42 -3.21
C ASN A 57 12.33 -6.02 -1.90
N HIS A 58 12.54 -7.33 -1.88
CA HIS A 58 13.19 -8.07 -0.80
C HIS A 58 14.58 -8.59 -1.18
N ARG A 59 14.98 -8.58 -2.47
CA ARG A 59 16.33 -8.92 -2.96
C ARG A 59 17.06 -7.66 -3.43
N ARG A 60 17.26 -6.71 -2.52
CA ARG A 60 17.76 -5.36 -2.85
C ARG A 60 19.25 -5.31 -3.21
N ASP A 61 20.04 -6.26 -2.69
CA ASP A 61 21.51 -6.22 -2.80
C ASP A 61 22.05 -6.95 -4.03
N GLY A 62 21.19 -7.54 -4.86
CA GLY A 62 21.58 -8.17 -6.12
C GLY A 62 20.74 -9.38 -6.50
N PRO A 63 20.82 -9.85 -7.76
CA PRO A 63 20.14 -11.06 -8.21
C PRO A 63 20.67 -12.31 -7.53
N GLU A 64 21.91 -12.32 -7.05
CA GLU A 64 22.51 -13.45 -6.31
C GLU A 64 22.51 -13.23 -4.79
N SER A 65 21.97 -12.10 -4.31
CA SER A 65 21.96 -11.81 -2.89
C SER A 65 20.90 -12.62 -2.16
N MET A 66 21.16 -12.87 -0.87
CA MET A 66 20.13 -13.42 -0.01
C MET A 66 18.95 -12.45 0.07
N PRO A 67 17.71 -12.96 0.03
CA PRO A 67 16.55 -12.14 0.30
C PRO A 67 16.58 -11.61 1.74
N THR A 68 15.94 -10.46 1.93
CA THR A 68 15.62 -9.91 3.26
C THR A 68 14.96 -11.01 4.08
N SER A 69 15.43 -11.17 5.32
CA SER A 69 14.95 -12.22 6.21
C SER A 69 13.45 -12.11 6.44
N ARG A 70 12.78 -13.27 6.57
CA ARG A 70 11.32 -13.33 6.64
C ARG A 70 10.76 -12.50 7.80
N ASP A 71 11.45 -12.44 8.93
CA ASP A 71 11.06 -11.62 10.09
C ASP A 71 11.00 -10.12 9.79
N LEU A 72 11.75 -9.63 8.82
CA LEU A 72 11.76 -8.22 8.40
C LEU A 72 10.93 -7.94 7.15
N ALA A 73 10.45 -8.97 6.45
CA ALA A 73 9.75 -8.87 5.16
C ALA A 73 8.58 -9.86 5.05
N PRO A 74 7.39 -9.55 5.62
CA PRO A 74 6.20 -10.37 5.47
C PRO A 74 5.76 -10.45 4.00
N ASP A 75 4.96 -11.46 3.63
CA ASP A 75 4.46 -11.57 2.26
C ASP A 75 3.56 -10.39 1.89
N ILE A 76 2.77 -9.91 2.86
CA ILE A 76 1.99 -8.68 2.78
C ILE A 76 2.26 -7.84 4.03
N ASN A 77 2.72 -6.60 3.83
CA ASN A 77 2.83 -5.63 4.91
C ASN A 77 1.65 -4.64 4.85
N ILE A 78 0.99 -4.41 5.99
CA ILE A 78 -0.08 -3.42 6.13
C ILE A 78 0.45 -2.19 6.88
N GLY A 79 0.37 -1.02 6.24
CA GLY A 79 0.83 0.25 6.82
C GLY A 79 -0.33 1.10 7.33
N THR A 80 -0.28 1.49 8.60
CA THR A 80 -1.40 2.18 9.29
C THR A 80 -1.00 3.42 10.08
N SER A 81 0.28 3.83 10.07
CA SER A 81 0.75 4.91 10.97
C SER A 81 0.12 6.28 10.74
N SER A 82 -0.50 6.54 9.59
CA SER A 82 -1.13 7.81 9.28
C SER A 82 -2.61 7.90 9.69
N MET A 83 -3.23 6.81 10.17
CA MET A 83 -4.65 6.76 10.51
C MET A 83 -4.89 6.76 12.02
N ASP A 84 -6.11 7.16 12.43
CA ASP A 84 -6.65 6.85 13.75
C ASP A 84 -6.94 5.34 13.83
N ARG A 85 -5.94 4.57 14.30
CA ARG A 85 -5.99 3.10 14.30
C ARG A 85 -7.07 2.54 15.23
N GLU A 86 -7.43 3.25 16.29
CA GLU A 86 -8.51 2.85 17.21
C GLU A 86 -9.87 2.97 16.52
N ARG A 87 -10.13 4.11 15.88
CA ARG A 87 -11.36 4.33 15.09
C ARG A 87 -11.53 3.28 14.00
N TRP A 88 -10.46 2.99 13.27
CA TRP A 88 -10.51 2.09 12.11
C TRP A 88 -10.24 0.62 12.45
N ALA A 89 -10.10 0.26 13.73
CA ALA A 89 -9.80 -1.10 14.14
C ALA A 89 -10.75 -2.17 13.58
N PRO A 90 -12.09 -1.99 13.61
CA PRO A 90 -13.01 -2.98 13.06
C PRO A 90 -12.79 -3.27 11.57
N VAL A 91 -12.31 -2.29 10.80
CA VAL A 91 -12.04 -2.43 9.36
C VAL A 91 -10.68 -3.07 9.13
N VAL A 92 -9.63 -2.53 9.77
CA VAL A 92 -8.25 -2.98 9.55
C VAL A 92 -8.01 -4.38 10.09
N ASP A 93 -8.56 -4.71 11.26
CA ASP A 93 -8.43 -6.04 11.86
C ASP A 93 -9.12 -7.08 10.99
N ALA A 94 -10.36 -6.79 10.55
CA ALA A 94 -11.11 -7.69 9.67
C ALA A 94 -10.41 -7.90 8.31
N PHE A 95 -9.79 -6.85 7.77
CA PHE A 95 -8.97 -6.93 6.57
C PHE A 95 -7.76 -7.86 6.76
N ILE A 96 -6.95 -7.61 7.79
CA ILE A 96 -5.75 -8.39 8.08
C ILE A 96 -6.10 -9.87 8.31
N GLU A 97 -7.11 -10.15 9.13
CA GLU A 97 -7.52 -11.52 9.43
C GLU A 97 -8.06 -12.24 8.19
N THR A 98 -8.78 -11.54 7.30
CA THR A 98 -9.21 -12.11 6.01
C THR A 98 -8.01 -12.53 5.18
N LEU A 99 -7.02 -11.65 5.02
CA LEU A 99 -5.81 -11.97 4.26
C LEU A 99 -5.04 -13.15 4.87
N ARG A 100 -4.88 -13.17 6.21
CA ARG A 100 -4.22 -14.28 6.94
C ARG A 100 -4.89 -15.63 6.78
N GLY A 101 -6.19 -15.66 6.47
CA GLY A 101 -6.94 -16.89 6.22
C GLY A 101 -6.54 -17.61 4.92
N HIS A 102 -5.73 -16.99 4.06
CA HIS A 102 -5.34 -17.54 2.77
C HIS A 102 -3.99 -18.26 2.78
N HIS A 103 -3.79 -19.08 1.75
CA HIS A 103 -2.52 -19.72 1.44
C HIS A 103 -2.04 -19.23 0.08
N LEU A 104 -0.73 -19.06 -0.08
CA LEU A 104 -0.06 -18.73 -1.33
C LEU A 104 0.87 -19.88 -1.69
N ASN A 105 0.71 -20.45 -2.88
CA ASN A 105 1.49 -21.62 -3.33
C ASN A 105 1.53 -22.79 -2.32
N GLY A 106 0.47 -22.97 -1.54
CA GLY A 106 0.32 -24.05 -0.56
C GLY A 106 0.77 -23.71 0.86
N GLU A 107 1.40 -22.56 1.07
CA GLU A 107 1.88 -22.10 2.37
C GLU A 107 0.99 -21.00 2.95
N PRO A 108 0.77 -20.94 4.28
CA PRO A 108 0.06 -19.83 4.91
C PRO A 108 0.74 -18.50 4.59
N ILE A 109 -0.06 -17.50 4.19
CA ILE A 109 0.46 -16.18 3.84
C ILE A 109 0.84 -15.38 5.09
N ASP A 110 2.05 -14.82 5.10
CA ASP A 110 2.52 -13.97 6.20
C ASP A 110 2.04 -12.53 6.02
N VAL A 111 1.03 -12.12 6.79
CA VAL A 111 0.47 -10.76 6.79
C VAL A 111 0.75 -10.08 8.12
N ARG A 112 1.47 -8.96 8.10
CA ARG A 112 1.85 -8.22 9.31
C ARG A 112 1.72 -6.72 9.13
N GLU A 113 1.46 -6.05 10.24
CA GLU A 113 1.23 -4.61 10.29
C GLU A 113 2.53 -3.89 10.70
N ASN A 114 2.89 -2.83 9.96
CA ASN A 114 3.98 -1.90 10.28
C ASN A 114 5.39 -2.53 10.47
N VAL A 115 5.70 -3.64 9.78
CA VAL A 115 7.01 -4.32 9.86
C VAL A 115 8.03 -3.67 8.93
N SER A 116 7.85 -3.81 7.62
CA SER A 116 8.78 -3.25 6.62
C SER A 116 8.42 -1.81 6.28
N PHE A 117 7.11 -1.51 6.27
CA PHE A 117 6.57 -0.18 5.94
C PHE A 117 5.47 0.20 6.90
N GLN A 118 5.48 1.45 7.34
CA GLN A 118 4.53 1.94 8.33
C GLN A 118 3.32 2.66 7.69
N GLY A 119 3.22 2.72 6.36
CA GLY A 119 2.14 3.47 5.69
C GLY A 119 2.29 5.00 5.81
N LYS A 120 3.52 5.50 5.80
CA LYS A 120 3.86 6.94 5.84
C LYS A 120 3.80 7.62 4.47
N GLY A 121 3.35 6.89 3.44
CA GLY A 121 3.23 7.39 2.08
C GLY A 121 2.27 8.59 1.98
N GLU A 122 2.46 9.41 0.95
CA GLU A 122 1.70 10.65 0.81
C GLU A 122 0.20 10.40 0.60
N GLN A 123 -0.19 9.36 -0.15
CA GLN A 123 -1.60 9.10 -0.44
C GLN A 123 -2.42 8.80 0.81
N THR A 124 -1.96 7.91 1.70
CA THR A 124 -2.69 7.63 2.95
C THR A 124 -2.72 8.85 3.86
N ARG A 125 -1.61 9.59 3.98
CA ARG A 125 -1.55 10.85 4.73
C ARG A 125 -2.53 11.89 4.19
N PHE A 126 -2.60 12.01 2.86
CA PHE A 126 -3.53 12.92 2.19
C PHE A 126 -4.99 12.57 2.52
N VAL A 127 -5.36 11.28 2.45
CA VAL A 127 -6.71 10.85 2.83
C VAL A 127 -7.00 11.18 4.29
N HIS A 128 -6.12 10.81 5.22
CA HIS A 128 -6.39 11.02 6.64
C HIS A 128 -6.34 12.50 7.05
N ALA A 129 -5.66 13.36 6.29
CA ALA A 129 -5.68 14.82 6.51
C ALA A 129 -6.98 15.47 6.02
N ASN A 130 -7.56 14.99 4.92
CA ASN A 130 -8.74 15.59 4.29
C ASN A 130 -10.07 14.92 4.68
N PHE A 131 -10.02 13.67 5.13
CA PHE A 131 -11.17 12.81 5.44
C PHE A 131 -10.95 12.07 6.77
N ALA A 132 -10.46 12.78 7.79
CA ALA A 132 -9.97 12.16 9.04
C ALA A 132 -10.95 11.20 9.73
N GLU A 133 -12.25 11.47 9.62
CA GLU A 133 -13.30 10.67 10.28
C GLU A 133 -14.05 9.72 9.33
N THR A 134 -13.86 9.87 8.02
CA THR A 134 -14.72 9.29 6.99
C THR A 134 -13.95 8.45 5.97
N GLY A 135 -12.65 8.70 5.80
CA GLY A 135 -11.77 7.96 4.89
C GLY A 135 -10.80 7.07 5.65
N CYS A 136 -10.83 5.77 5.36
CA CYS A 136 -9.85 4.79 5.82
C CYS A 136 -8.92 4.41 4.66
N ALA A 137 -7.70 4.95 4.62
CA ALA A 137 -6.72 4.57 3.62
C ALA A 137 -5.73 3.53 4.18
N ILE A 138 -5.78 2.32 3.63
CA ILE A 138 -4.95 1.18 4.07
C ILE A 138 -3.81 1.02 3.06
N ALA A 139 -2.56 1.25 3.48
CA ALA A 139 -1.41 0.94 2.64
C ALA A 139 -1.14 -0.56 2.66
N VAL A 140 -1.17 -1.19 1.48
CA VAL A 140 -0.93 -2.62 1.28
C VAL A 140 0.33 -2.78 0.46
N GLU A 141 1.33 -3.44 1.03
CA GLU A 141 2.65 -3.60 0.43
C GLU A 141 2.89 -5.09 0.17
N PHE A 142 2.80 -5.51 -1.09
CA PHE A 142 3.11 -6.88 -1.48
C PHE A 142 4.62 -7.07 -1.61
N LYS A 143 5.19 -8.03 -0.90
CA LYS A 143 6.55 -8.50 -1.21
C LYS A 143 6.54 -9.03 -2.63
N LYS A 144 7.53 -8.70 -3.45
CA LYS A 144 7.63 -9.18 -4.84
C LYS A 144 8.06 -10.66 -4.94
N ILE A 145 7.33 -11.52 -4.25
CA ILE A 145 7.39 -12.99 -4.39
C ILE A 145 6.71 -13.49 -5.67
N PHE A 146 6.04 -12.59 -6.38
CA PHE A 146 5.32 -12.85 -7.62
C PHE A 146 6.14 -12.54 -8.87
N MET A 147 7.44 -12.24 -8.75
CA MET A 147 8.31 -11.94 -9.89
C MET A 147 9.79 -12.14 -9.53
N ASP A 148 10.65 -12.20 -10.54
CA ASP A 148 12.07 -11.93 -10.34
C ASP A 148 12.31 -10.40 -10.35
N GLU A 149 12.83 -9.87 -9.25
CA GLU A 149 12.99 -8.41 -9.04
C GLU A 149 14.04 -7.76 -9.96
N TRP A 150 14.94 -8.55 -10.54
CA TRP A 150 16.08 -8.06 -11.33
C TRP A 150 15.86 -8.20 -12.83
N SER A 151 15.29 -9.32 -13.27
CA SER A 151 14.88 -9.49 -14.67
C SER A 151 13.56 -8.77 -14.97
N GLY A 152 12.73 -8.54 -13.96
CA GLY A 152 11.39 -8.00 -14.12
C GLY A 152 10.35 -9.03 -14.57
N GLU A 153 10.71 -10.31 -14.68
CA GLU A 153 9.83 -11.37 -15.17
C GLU A 153 8.75 -11.73 -14.14
N PRO A 154 7.45 -11.55 -14.45
CA PRO A 154 6.37 -11.86 -13.52
C PRO A 154 5.99 -13.34 -13.52
N ASP A 155 5.73 -13.88 -12.33
CA ASP A 155 4.94 -15.09 -12.13
C ASP A 155 3.45 -14.72 -12.10
N TRP A 156 2.83 -14.81 -13.26
CA TRP A 156 1.40 -14.53 -13.44
C TRP A 156 0.48 -15.39 -12.58
N ARG A 157 0.88 -16.62 -12.24
CA ARG A 157 0.07 -17.50 -11.38
C ARG A 157 0.03 -16.94 -9.96
N THR A 158 1.17 -16.51 -9.44
CA THR A 158 1.26 -15.91 -8.10
C THR A 158 0.53 -14.55 -8.07
N ILE A 159 0.64 -13.73 -9.13
CA ILE A 159 -0.14 -12.47 -9.26
C ILE A 159 -1.64 -12.76 -9.19
N GLU A 160 -2.14 -13.75 -9.93
CA GLU A 160 -3.56 -14.09 -9.94
C GLU A 160 -4.05 -14.54 -8.55
N GLN A 161 -3.24 -15.32 -7.82
CA GLN A 161 -3.56 -15.71 -6.44
C GLN A 161 -3.63 -14.50 -5.52
N LEU A 162 -2.63 -13.61 -5.57
CA LEU A 162 -2.62 -12.39 -4.75
C LEU A 162 -3.80 -11.47 -5.06
N ARG A 163 -4.17 -11.35 -6.34
CA ARG A 163 -5.37 -10.61 -6.78
C ARG A 163 -6.63 -11.22 -6.19
N ALA A 164 -6.79 -12.54 -6.26
CA ALA A 164 -7.94 -13.24 -5.71
C ALA A 164 -8.02 -13.09 -4.18
N ILE A 165 -6.88 -13.16 -3.48
CA ILE A 165 -6.79 -12.93 -2.03
C ILE A 165 -7.19 -11.49 -1.68
N LEU A 166 -6.71 -10.49 -2.43
CA LEU A 166 -7.11 -9.10 -2.16
C LEU A 166 -8.60 -8.89 -2.45
N ALA A 167 -9.12 -9.45 -3.54
CA ALA A 167 -10.53 -9.34 -3.91
C ALA A 167 -11.48 -9.99 -2.89
N SER A 168 -11.06 -11.09 -2.24
CA SER A 168 -11.87 -11.76 -1.20
C SER A 168 -12.13 -10.87 0.02
N SER A 169 -11.30 -9.84 0.23
CA SER A 169 -11.45 -8.90 1.34
C SER A 169 -12.57 -7.87 1.12
N VAL A 170 -13.00 -7.63 -0.12
CA VAL A 170 -13.96 -6.57 -0.44
C VAL A 170 -15.28 -6.72 0.32
N PRO A 171 -15.95 -7.88 0.33
CA PRO A 171 -17.19 -8.04 1.11
C PRO A 171 -17.00 -7.86 2.62
N VAL A 172 -15.82 -8.22 3.14
CA VAL A 172 -15.48 -8.08 4.56
C VAL A 172 -15.28 -6.60 4.91
N LEU A 173 -14.53 -5.86 4.09
CA LEU A 173 -14.32 -4.43 4.23
C LEU A 173 -15.64 -3.66 4.17
N GLU A 174 -16.52 -3.97 3.20
CA GLU A 174 -17.83 -3.34 3.11
C GLU A 174 -18.71 -3.63 4.34
N SER A 175 -18.70 -4.88 4.82
CA SER A 175 -19.45 -5.29 6.01
C SER A 175 -18.94 -4.55 7.26
N ALA A 176 -17.62 -4.50 7.45
CA ALA A 176 -16.99 -3.80 8.56
C ALA A 176 -17.33 -2.30 8.53
N LEU A 177 -17.23 -1.65 7.35
CA LEU A 177 -17.55 -0.24 7.18
C LEU A 177 -19.01 0.08 7.51
N ARG A 178 -19.95 -0.78 7.07
CA ARG A 178 -21.38 -0.65 7.40
C ARG A 178 -21.67 -0.86 8.89
N GLY A 179 -20.86 -1.68 9.56
CA GLY A 179 -20.97 -1.96 11.00
C GLY A 179 -20.43 -0.85 11.90
N MET A 180 -19.62 0.08 11.38
CA MET A 180 -19.14 1.24 12.12
C MET A 180 -20.31 2.20 12.38
N ARG A 181 -20.63 2.42 13.67
CA ARG A 181 -21.62 3.42 14.10
C ARG A 181 -21.00 4.80 14.04
#